data_AF-A0A1F9Y5F5-F1
#
_entry.id   AF-A0A1F9Y5F5-F1
#
_cell.length_a   1.000
_cell.length_b   1.000
_cell.length_c   1.000
_cell.angle_alpha   90.00
_cell.angle_beta   90.00
_cell.angle_gamma   90.00
#
_symmetry.space_group_name_H-M   'P 1'
#
loop_
_entity.id
_entity.type
_entity.pdbx_description
1 polymer ?
#
loop_
_entity_poly.entity_id
_entity_poly.type
_entity_poly.pdbx_seq_one_letter_code
_entity_poly.pdbx_strand_id
1 'polypeptide(L)'
;MRKYLIGISAMLLLTGALLYAAGSQVITVKGSDTMVILGQRWAEKYMTAHPDATIQVTGGGSGVGISALINGTTDICNASRPMKMAERDKLKQRYNTLGVEIKTAKDGLSVYLNETNPVAALSLQQIKDIYTGAITNWKSVGGPDAKIVVYGRENSSGTYVYFRDFVLKGEDYTALMQSMPGTAAVVNAVAKDKLSIGYGGAAYAKGVKFCKVKKDASSEAFEPTEANVKSGDYPISRYLYMYVRSRPTGALKEYIDWILSAEGQRIVNEVGYFPVK
;
A
#
# COMPACT_ATOMS: atom_id res chain seq x y z
N MET A 1 86.77 23.20 10.98
CA MET A 1 86.13 21.88 10.83
C MET A 1 84.62 22.02 10.95
N ARG A 2 83.88 21.17 10.23
CA ARG A 2 82.41 21.01 10.10
C ARG A 2 81.66 21.96 9.15
N LYS A 3 81.43 21.37 7.96
CA LYS A 3 80.33 21.57 6.99
C LYS A 3 78.95 21.34 7.64
N TYR A 4 77.89 21.61 6.86
CA TYR A 4 76.50 21.09 6.84
C TYR A 4 75.52 22.28 6.72
N LEU A 5 74.44 22.31 5.95
CA LEU A 5 73.95 21.57 4.78
C LEU A 5 72.75 22.42 4.26
N ILE A 6 72.47 22.30 2.97
CA ILE A 6 71.40 22.97 2.22
C ILE A 6 70.00 22.55 2.72
N GLY A 7 69.03 23.48 2.70
CA GLY A 7 67.60 23.16 2.81
C GLY A 7 66.75 24.15 2.01
N ILE A 8 66.51 23.84 0.73
CA ILE A 8 65.53 24.54 -0.12
C ILE A 8 64.14 24.04 0.28
N SER A 9 63.33 24.91 0.88
CA SER A 9 61.91 24.62 1.15
C SER A 9 61.09 24.84 -0.13
N ALA A 10 60.78 23.76 -0.83
CA ALA A 10 59.77 23.77 -1.89
C ALA A 10 58.37 23.76 -1.26
N MET A 11 57.67 24.89 -1.36
CA MET A 11 56.28 25.02 -0.92
C MET A 11 55.36 24.52 -2.05
N LEU A 12 54.94 23.25 -1.97
CA LEU A 12 53.87 22.71 -2.82
C LEU A 12 52.52 23.21 -2.32
N LEU A 13 51.92 24.15 -3.05
CA LEU A 13 50.50 24.50 -2.90
C LEU A 13 49.65 23.40 -3.55
N LEU A 14 49.20 22.43 -2.75
CA LEU A 14 48.12 21.53 -3.15
C LEU A 14 46.80 22.32 -3.11
N THR A 15 46.34 22.77 -4.28
CA THR A 15 44.95 23.17 -4.48
C THR A 15 44.08 21.92 -4.45
N GLY A 16 43.53 21.59 -3.29
CA GLY A 16 42.53 20.55 -3.14
C GLY A 16 41.24 20.95 -3.85
N ALA A 17 40.99 20.40 -5.03
CA ALA A 17 39.66 20.40 -5.62
C ALA A 17 38.75 19.55 -4.72
N LEU A 18 37.86 20.22 -3.97
CA LEU A 18 36.74 19.57 -3.30
C LEU A 18 35.82 18.99 -4.38
N LEU A 19 36.03 17.71 -4.70
CA LEU A 19 35.02 16.89 -5.35
C LEU A 19 33.82 16.85 -4.40
N TYR A 20 32.78 17.62 -4.72
CA TYR A 20 31.45 17.39 -4.17
C TYR A 20 31.04 15.98 -4.61
N ALA A 21 31.23 14.99 -3.73
CA ALA A 21 30.49 13.75 -3.84
C ALA A 21 29.02 14.14 -3.69
N ALA A 22 28.27 14.15 -4.80
CA ALA A 22 26.83 14.24 -4.76
C ALA A 22 26.34 13.09 -3.88
N GLY A 23 25.98 13.39 -2.63
CA GLY A 23 25.48 12.38 -1.72
C GLY A 23 24.25 11.72 -2.33
N SER A 24 24.23 10.39 -2.38
CA SER A 24 23.07 9.61 -2.80
C SER A 24 21.84 10.12 -2.04
N GLN A 25 20.90 10.75 -2.77
CA GLN A 25 19.69 11.28 -2.16
C GLN A 25 18.79 10.10 -1.81
N VAL A 26 18.65 9.82 -0.51
CA VAL A 26 17.76 8.77 -0.02
C VAL A 26 16.31 9.22 -0.21
N ILE A 27 15.55 8.50 -1.03
CA ILE A 27 14.10 8.67 -1.17
C ILE A 27 13.41 7.77 -0.15
N THR A 28 12.63 8.38 0.73
CA THR A 28 11.89 7.67 1.78
C THR A 28 10.41 7.53 1.43
N VAL A 29 9.93 6.28 1.46
CA VAL A 29 8.54 5.92 1.16
C VAL A 29 7.90 5.29 2.40
N LYS A 30 6.75 5.81 2.82
CA LYS A 30 6.02 5.29 3.99
C LYS A 30 4.52 5.20 3.77
N GLY A 31 3.88 4.16 4.29
CA GLY A 31 2.43 4.17 4.47
C GLY A 31 1.75 2.82 4.30
N SER A 32 0.82 2.74 3.35
CA SER A 32 -0.12 1.65 3.17
C SER A 32 0.53 0.27 3.12
N ASP A 33 0.15 -0.64 4.02
CA ASP A 33 0.63 -2.03 4.01
C ASP A 33 0.15 -2.80 2.78
N THR A 34 -0.92 -2.35 2.12
CA THR A 34 -1.34 -2.85 0.80
C THR A 34 -0.26 -2.63 -0.25
N MET A 35 0.52 -1.55 -0.15
CA MET A 35 1.48 -1.15 -1.16
C MET A 35 2.92 -1.52 -0.80
N VAL A 36 3.18 -2.24 0.30
CA VAL A 36 4.55 -2.52 0.74
C VAL A 36 5.27 -3.42 -0.24
N ILE A 37 4.66 -4.54 -0.66
CA ILE A 37 5.27 -5.43 -1.67
C ILE A 37 5.50 -4.67 -2.97
N LEU A 38 4.49 -3.92 -3.46
CA LEU A 38 4.60 -3.15 -4.70
C LEU A 38 5.71 -2.09 -4.63
N GLY A 39 5.74 -1.31 -3.55
CA GLY A 39 6.76 -0.29 -3.32
C GLY A 39 8.16 -0.89 -3.24
N GLN A 40 8.34 -2.00 -2.54
CA GLN A 40 9.62 -2.70 -2.46
C GLN A 40 10.08 -3.21 -3.82
N ARG A 41 9.18 -3.76 -4.64
CA ARG A 41 9.50 -4.20 -6.00
C ARG A 41 9.87 -3.05 -6.92
N TRP A 42 9.16 -1.92 -6.84
CA TRP A 42 9.56 -0.70 -7.56
C TRP A 42 10.92 -0.20 -7.13
N ALA A 43 11.18 -0.13 -5.83
CA ALA A 43 12.47 0.31 -5.29
C ALA A 43 13.61 -0.60 -5.75
N GLU A 44 13.47 -1.92 -5.61
CA GLU A 44 14.46 -2.92 -6.04
C GLU A 44 14.79 -2.79 -7.53
N LYS A 45 13.76 -2.73 -8.39
CA LYS A 45 13.95 -2.63 -9.84
C LYS A 45 14.54 -1.29 -10.25
N TYR A 46 14.09 -0.18 -9.68
CA TYR A 46 14.65 1.14 -9.97
C TYR A 46 16.11 1.25 -9.56
N MET A 47 16.48 0.82 -8.35
CA MET A 47 17.86 0.87 -7.84
C MET A 47 18.81 -0.05 -8.61
N THR A 48 18.28 -1.13 -9.22
CA THR A 48 19.09 -1.97 -10.13
C THR A 48 19.51 -1.20 -11.38
N ALA A 49 18.62 -0.35 -11.92
CA ALA A 49 18.90 0.49 -13.09
C ALA A 49 19.60 1.81 -12.75
N HIS A 50 19.51 2.27 -11.49
CA HIS A 50 20.07 3.53 -11.00
C HIS A 50 20.87 3.26 -9.71
N PRO A 51 22.13 2.78 -9.81
CA PRO A 51 22.93 2.33 -8.66
C PRO A 51 23.27 3.44 -7.64
N ASP A 52 23.11 4.70 -8.02
CA ASP A 52 23.29 5.88 -7.19
C ASP A 52 22.02 6.25 -6.39
N ALA A 53 20.88 5.66 -6.72
CA ALA A 53 19.63 5.86 -5.99
C ALA A 53 19.55 4.97 -4.75
N THR A 54 19.10 5.54 -3.63
CA THR A 54 18.75 4.78 -2.42
C THR A 54 17.28 5.00 -2.10
N ILE A 55 16.47 3.93 -2.10
CA ILE A 55 15.02 4.02 -1.86
C ILE A 55 14.66 3.11 -0.69
N GLN A 56 14.01 3.68 0.33
CA GLN A 56 13.60 2.94 1.53
C GLN A 56 12.09 2.92 1.64
N VAL A 57 11.51 1.72 1.69
CA VAL A 57 10.05 1.51 1.72
C VAL A 57 9.62 0.91 3.04
N THR A 58 8.71 1.60 3.73
CA THR A 58 8.18 1.18 5.03
C THR A 58 6.65 1.17 5.06
N GLY A 59 6.07 0.20 5.77
CA GLY A 59 4.63 0.09 6.00
C GLY A 59 4.15 0.92 7.20
N GLY A 60 3.05 0.49 7.81
CA GLY A 60 2.44 1.08 9.00
C GLY A 60 1.06 1.72 8.78
N GLY A 61 0.53 1.66 7.55
CA GLY A 61 -0.81 2.14 7.21
C GLY A 61 -0.83 3.53 6.56
N SER A 62 -1.89 3.80 5.80
CA SER A 62 -2.02 5.06 5.06
C SER A 62 -2.08 6.28 5.97
N GLY A 63 -2.74 6.18 7.13
CA GLY A 63 -2.78 7.29 8.10
C GLY A 63 -1.40 7.64 8.66
N VAL A 64 -0.56 6.63 8.90
CA VAL A 64 0.83 6.82 9.34
C VAL A 64 1.68 7.45 8.25
N GLY A 65 1.57 6.97 7.00
CA GLY A 65 2.27 7.56 5.86
C GLY A 65 1.87 9.02 5.60
N ILE A 66 0.58 9.33 5.66
CA ILE A 66 0.07 10.70 5.47
C ILE A 66 0.57 11.61 6.59
N SER A 67 0.56 11.13 7.85
CA SER A 67 1.10 11.87 8.98
C SER A 67 2.61 12.13 8.84
N ALA A 68 3.37 11.14 8.36
CA ALA A 68 4.80 11.29 8.07
C ALA A 68 5.04 12.31 6.94
N LEU A 69 4.20 12.31 5.90
CA LEU A 69 4.29 13.28 4.80
C LEU A 69 4.03 14.70 5.29
N ILE A 70 2.98 14.88 6.10
CA ILE A 70 2.63 16.14 6.78
C ILE A 70 3.74 16.59 7.72
N ASN A 71 4.42 15.66 8.38
CA ASN A 71 5.48 16.00 9.33
C ASN A 71 6.85 16.23 8.67
N GLY A 72 6.96 15.99 7.35
CA GLY A 72 8.21 16.14 6.62
C GLY A 72 9.20 15.00 6.85
N THR A 73 8.75 13.86 7.38
CA THR A 73 9.62 12.72 7.75
C THR A 73 9.59 11.58 6.74
N THR A 74 8.90 11.75 5.61
CA THR A 74 8.96 10.86 4.44
C THR A 74 8.78 11.68 3.17
N ASP A 75 9.37 11.27 2.06
CA ASP A 75 9.22 11.97 0.77
C ASP A 75 7.93 11.59 0.04
N ILE A 76 7.62 10.29 0.04
CA ILE A 76 6.44 9.72 -0.59
C ILE A 76 5.57 9.04 0.46
N CYS A 77 4.28 9.35 0.47
CA CYS A 77 3.29 8.55 1.15
C CYS A 77 2.60 7.59 0.17
N ASN A 78 2.69 6.28 0.44
CA ASN A 78 1.83 5.29 -0.19
C ASN A 78 0.50 5.20 0.55
N ALA A 79 -0.62 5.27 -0.17
CA ALA A 79 -1.96 5.28 0.43
C ALA A 79 -2.95 4.41 -0.36
N SER A 80 -3.82 3.70 0.36
CA SER A 80 -4.87 2.86 -0.21
C SER A 80 -6.28 3.45 -0.01
N ARG A 81 -6.32 4.75 0.26
CA ARG A 81 -7.50 5.61 0.27
C ARG A 81 -7.08 7.02 -0.15
N PRO A 82 -8.01 7.87 -0.59
CA PRO A 82 -7.75 9.29 -0.73
C PRO A 82 -7.31 9.92 0.61
N MET A 83 -6.49 10.98 0.55
CA MET A 83 -6.30 11.87 1.70
C MET A 83 -7.64 12.52 2.10
N LYS A 84 -7.90 12.60 3.40
CA LYS A 84 -9.06 13.32 3.94
C LYS A 84 -8.83 14.83 3.81
N MET A 85 -9.89 15.61 3.74
CA MET A 85 -9.79 17.08 3.70
C MET A 85 -8.98 17.65 4.87
N ALA A 86 -9.24 17.19 6.10
CA ALA A 86 -8.48 17.60 7.27
C ALA A 86 -6.97 17.26 7.21
N GLU A 87 -6.58 16.24 6.45
CA GLU A 87 -5.16 15.91 6.23
C GLU A 87 -4.53 16.87 5.21
N ARG A 88 -5.27 17.23 4.15
CA ARG A 88 -4.84 18.23 3.16
C ARG A 88 -4.74 19.63 3.78
N ASP A 89 -5.65 19.98 4.68
CA ASP A 89 -5.62 21.26 5.40
C ASP A 89 -4.36 21.39 6.26
N LYS A 90 -3.91 20.29 6.89
CA LYS A 90 -2.63 20.27 7.62
C LYS A 90 -1.43 20.46 6.71
N LEU A 91 -1.42 19.88 5.50
CA LEU A 91 -0.40 20.17 4.49
C LEU A 91 -0.43 21.64 4.07
N LYS A 92 -1.63 22.21 3.87
CA LYS A 92 -1.79 23.62 3.49
C LYS A 92 -1.27 24.55 4.57
N GLN A 93 -1.61 24.30 5.83
CA GLN A 93 -1.14 25.09 6.96
C GLN A 93 0.39 25.07 7.10
N ARG A 94 1.03 23.92 6.88
CA ARG A 94 2.47 23.76 7.12
C ARG A 94 3.35 24.12 5.93
N TYR A 95 2.88 23.86 4.71
CA TYR A 95 3.69 23.95 3.49
C TYR A 95 3.03 24.75 2.36
N ASN A 96 1.87 25.36 2.60
CA ASN A 96 1.08 26.09 1.59
C ASN A 96 0.80 25.26 0.32
N THR A 97 0.52 23.97 0.49
CA THR A 97 0.23 23.00 -0.58
C THR A 97 -0.87 22.05 -0.13
N LEU A 98 -1.66 21.55 -1.08
CA LEU A 98 -2.66 20.50 -0.80
C LEU A 98 -2.10 19.07 -1.01
N GLY A 99 -0.80 18.95 -1.26
CA GLY A 99 -0.17 17.73 -1.74
C GLY A 99 -0.44 17.48 -3.22
N VAL A 100 0.40 16.65 -3.85
CA VAL A 100 0.18 16.12 -5.20
C VAL A 100 -0.28 14.68 -5.06
N GLU A 101 -1.45 14.38 -5.62
CA GLU A 101 -2.01 13.04 -5.70
C GLU A 101 -1.58 12.37 -7.01
N ILE A 102 -1.03 11.16 -6.90
CA ILE A 102 -0.62 10.36 -8.05
C ILE A 102 -1.29 8.99 -7.92
N LYS A 103 -2.16 8.64 -8.87
CA LYS A 103 -2.73 7.28 -8.95
C LYS A 103 -1.68 6.37 -9.59
N THR A 104 -1.30 5.30 -8.90
CA THR A 104 -0.19 4.42 -9.34
C THR A 104 -0.63 3.02 -9.73
N ALA A 105 -1.76 2.56 -9.17
CA ALA A 105 -2.37 1.27 -9.50
C ALA A 105 -3.87 1.27 -9.17
N LYS A 106 -4.60 0.28 -9.67
CA LYS A 106 -5.93 -0.12 -9.22
C LYS A 106 -5.83 -1.42 -8.43
N ASP A 107 -6.67 -1.55 -7.42
CA ASP A 107 -6.76 -2.70 -6.51
C ASP A 107 -8.21 -3.18 -6.48
N GLY A 108 -8.42 -4.48 -6.70
CA GLY A 108 -9.66 -5.15 -6.30
C GLY A 108 -9.51 -5.51 -4.84
N LEU A 109 -10.10 -4.72 -3.94
CA LEU A 109 -10.03 -4.99 -2.51
C LEU A 109 -10.76 -6.30 -2.22
N SER A 110 -9.97 -7.34 -1.97
CA SER A 110 -10.43 -8.71 -1.92
C SER A 110 -10.93 -9.10 -0.54
N VAL A 111 -11.90 -10.00 -0.54
CA VAL A 111 -12.27 -10.81 0.61
C VAL A 111 -11.54 -12.14 0.53
N TYR A 112 -10.80 -12.47 1.59
CA TYR A 112 -10.05 -13.72 1.71
C TYR A 112 -10.84 -14.72 2.53
N LEU A 113 -10.83 -15.97 2.09
CA LEU A 113 -11.25 -17.13 2.86
C LEU A 113 -10.10 -18.13 2.91
N ASN A 114 -10.11 -18.99 3.93
CA ASN A 114 -9.26 -20.15 3.93
C ASN A 114 -9.53 -21.01 2.68
N GLU A 115 -8.49 -21.64 2.12
CA GLU A 115 -8.59 -22.49 0.92
C GLU A 115 -9.63 -23.61 1.09
N THR A 116 -9.79 -24.12 2.31
CA THR A 116 -10.73 -25.21 2.63
C THR A 116 -12.14 -24.74 2.99
N ASN A 117 -12.40 -23.44 3.07
CA ASN A 117 -13.73 -22.92 3.38
C ASN A 117 -14.68 -23.22 2.20
N PRO A 118 -15.86 -23.83 2.40
CA PRO A 118 -16.73 -24.22 1.28
C PRO A 118 -17.53 -23.05 0.68
N VAL A 119 -17.58 -21.89 1.33
CA VAL A 119 -18.31 -20.72 0.80
C VAL A 119 -17.65 -20.25 -0.49
N ALA A 120 -18.45 -20.17 -1.56
CA ALA A 120 -17.99 -19.79 -2.90
C ALA A 120 -18.14 -18.30 -3.18
N ALA A 121 -19.21 -17.68 -2.67
CA ALA A 121 -19.53 -16.29 -2.93
C ALA A 121 -20.27 -15.64 -1.76
N LEU A 122 -20.08 -14.33 -1.59
CA LEU A 122 -20.83 -13.50 -0.65
C LEU A 122 -21.29 -12.23 -1.35
N SER A 123 -22.49 -11.77 -1.02
CA SER A 123 -22.92 -10.41 -1.40
C SER A 123 -22.28 -9.36 -0.52
N LEU A 124 -22.21 -8.10 -1.00
CA LEU A 124 -21.77 -6.97 -0.17
C LEU A 124 -22.55 -6.86 1.15
N GLN A 125 -23.86 -7.12 1.12
CA GLN A 125 -24.68 -7.10 2.32
C GLN A 125 -24.25 -8.19 3.31
N GLN A 126 -24.05 -9.43 2.85
CA GLN A 126 -23.58 -10.50 3.72
C GLN A 126 -22.19 -10.21 4.29
N ILE A 127 -21.28 -9.65 3.48
CA ILE A 127 -19.96 -9.23 3.96
C ILE A 127 -20.13 -8.17 5.05
N LYS A 128 -20.96 -7.14 4.82
CA LYS A 128 -21.27 -6.12 5.83
C LYS A 128 -21.82 -6.76 7.11
N ASP A 129 -22.81 -7.65 6.99
CA ASP A 129 -23.46 -8.29 8.13
C ASP A 129 -22.47 -9.14 8.95
N ILE A 130 -21.50 -9.79 8.29
CA ILE A 130 -20.43 -10.51 8.98
C ILE A 130 -19.53 -9.55 9.75
N TYR A 131 -19.08 -8.47 9.12
CA TYR A 131 -18.14 -7.53 9.72
C TYR A 131 -18.78 -6.57 10.73
N THR A 132 -20.10 -6.42 10.75
CA THR A 132 -20.87 -5.71 11.79
C THR A 132 -21.34 -6.66 12.91
N GLY A 133 -21.30 -7.97 12.68
CA GLY A 133 -21.66 -9.00 13.65
C GLY A 133 -23.14 -9.41 13.63
N ALA A 134 -23.92 -8.96 12.64
CA ALA A 134 -25.27 -9.45 12.38
C ALA A 134 -25.26 -10.92 11.91
N ILE A 135 -24.24 -11.34 11.15
CA ILE A 135 -23.98 -12.74 10.80
C ILE A 135 -22.73 -13.21 11.53
N THR A 136 -22.90 -14.19 12.43
CA THR A 136 -21.80 -14.74 13.24
C THR A 136 -21.51 -16.22 12.95
N ASN A 137 -22.29 -16.85 12.07
CA ASN A 137 -22.18 -18.28 11.76
C ASN A 137 -22.27 -18.53 10.26
N TRP A 138 -21.34 -19.34 9.74
CA TRP A 138 -21.20 -19.69 8.33
C TRP A 138 -22.46 -20.32 7.73
N LYS A 139 -23.30 -21.04 8.50
CA LYS A 139 -24.55 -21.62 8.00
C LYS A 139 -25.53 -20.59 7.43
N SER A 140 -25.43 -19.33 7.89
CA SER A 140 -26.29 -18.24 7.42
C SER A 140 -25.94 -17.79 6.00
N VAL A 141 -24.79 -18.22 5.48
CA VAL A 141 -24.26 -17.84 4.17
C VAL A 141 -23.83 -19.07 3.35
N GLY A 142 -24.42 -20.23 3.65
CA GLY A 142 -24.19 -21.47 2.89
C GLY A 142 -22.91 -22.22 3.23
N GLY A 143 -22.27 -21.92 4.37
CA GLY A 143 -21.14 -22.66 4.90
C GLY A 143 -21.51 -23.65 6.02
N PRO A 144 -20.53 -24.21 6.75
CA PRO A 144 -20.77 -25.14 7.85
C PRO A 144 -21.47 -24.45 9.04
N ASP A 145 -22.10 -25.23 9.93
CA ASP A 145 -22.57 -24.71 11.22
C ASP A 145 -21.39 -24.45 12.15
N ALA A 146 -20.77 -23.29 11.98
CA ALA A 146 -19.56 -22.91 12.67
C ALA A 146 -19.46 -21.39 12.82
N LYS A 147 -18.95 -20.94 13.96
CA LYS A 147 -18.73 -19.52 14.24
C LYS A 147 -17.71 -18.95 13.24
N ILE A 148 -17.98 -17.74 12.76
CA ILE A 148 -17.09 -16.99 11.88
C ILE A 148 -16.03 -16.29 12.72
N VAL A 149 -14.76 -16.46 12.37
CA VAL A 149 -13.64 -15.67 12.92
C VAL A 149 -13.35 -14.51 11.96
N VAL A 150 -13.48 -13.28 12.45
CA VAL A 150 -13.36 -12.08 11.62
C VAL A 150 -11.99 -11.43 11.83
N TYR A 151 -11.17 -11.39 10.78
CA TYR A 151 -9.90 -10.68 10.78
C TYR A 151 -10.02 -9.37 10.00
N GLY A 152 -9.53 -8.28 10.59
CA GLY A 152 -9.50 -6.98 9.93
C GLY A 152 -8.19 -6.25 10.15
N ARG A 153 -8.17 -4.99 9.72
CA ARG A 153 -6.98 -4.14 9.80
C ARG A 153 -7.10 -3.15 10.95
N GLU A 154 -5.97 -2.70 11.48
CA GLU A 154 -5.93 -1.57 12.41
C GLU A 154 -6.48 -0.28 11.78
N ASN A 155 -6.99 0.64 12.62
CA ASN A 155 -7.62 1.89 12.17
C ASN A 155 -6.68 2.85 11.41
N SER A 156 -5.36 2.67 11.54
CA SER A 156 -4.31 3.37 10.80
C SER A 156 -4.29 2.99 9.31
N SER A 157 -4.87 1.85 8.97
CA SER A 157 -4.90 1.30 7.61
C SER A 157 -5.86 2.06 6.71
N GLY A 158 -5.39 2.43 5.51
CA GLY A 158 -6.29 2.94 4.46
C GLY A 158 -7.32 1.89 4.02
N THR A 159 -6.98 0.61 4.13
CA THR A 159 -7.91 -0.49 3.82
C THR A 159 -8.99 -0.65 4.86
N TYR A 160 -8.69 -0.44 6.15
CA TYR A 160 -9.71 -0.33 7.19
C TYR A 160 -10.70 0.78 6.86
N VAL A 161 -10.20 1.99 6.63
CA VAL A 161 -11.05 3.16 6.35
C VAL A 161 -11.89 2.92 5.09
N TYR A 162 -11.27 2.46 4.01
CA TYR A 162 -11.98 2.21 2.75
C TYR A 162 -13.06 1.14 2.90
N PHE A 163 -12.76 0.01 3.55
CA PHE A 163 -13.71 -1.07 3.73
C PHE A 163 -14.89 -0.64 4.62
N ARG A 164 -14.63 0.07 5.71
CA ARG A 164 -15.67 0.64 6.56
C ARG A 164 -16.60 1.58 5.78
N ASP A 165 -16.02 2.54 5.07
CA ASP A 165 -16.79 3.57 4.39
C ASP A 165 -17.58 2.99 3.20
N PHE A 166 -16.96 2.09 2.43
CA PHE A 166 -17.54 1.57 1.19
C PHE A 166 -18.41 0.31 1.38
N VAL A 167 -17.94 -0.66 2.17
CA VAL A 167 -18.61 -1.95 2.41
C VAL A 167 -19.54 -1.85 3.60
N LEU A 168 -19.09 -1.31 4.74
CA LEU A 168 -19.93 -1.19 5.94
C LEU A 168 -20.85 0.03 5.93
N LYS A 169 -20.72 0.91 4.93
CA LYS A 169 -21.50 2.16 4.80
C LYS A 169 -21.32 3.09 6.00
N GLY A 170 -20.11 3.11 6.55
CA GLY A 170 -19.73 3.94 7.68
C GLY A 170 -20.05 3.35 9.07
N GLU A 171 -20.66 2.16 9.13
CA GLU A 171 -20.90 1.46 10.40
C GLU A 171 -19.59 0.92 10.99
N ASP A 172 -19.60 0.75 12.31
CA ASP A 172 -18.46 0.19 13.03
C ASP A 172 -18.32 -1.31 12.80
N TYR A 173 -17.08 -1.77 12.89
CA TYR A 173 -16.79 -3.20 12.91
C TYR A 173 -17.29 -3.83 14.21
N THR A 174 -17.66 -5.11 14.13
CA THR A 174 -17.96 -5.93 15.30
C THR A 174 -16.80 -5.93 16.29
N ALA A 175 -17.12 -5.87 17.59
CA ALA A 175 -16.13 -6.00 18.67
C ALA A 175 -15.41 -7.36 18.65
N LEU A 176 -15.93 -8.34 17.92
CA LEU A 176 -15.30 -9.66 17.72
C LEU A 176 -14.20 -9.66 16.67
N MET A 177 -14.05 -8.57 15.90
CA MET A 177 -13.04 -8.49 14.85
C MET A 177 -11.64 -8.41 15.47
N GLN A 178 -10.78 -9.33 15.07
CA GLN A 178 -9.38 -9.33 15.46
C GLN A 178 -8.59 -8.38 14.55
N SER A 179 -8.01 -7.34 15.15
CA SER A 179 -7.23 -6.32 14.45
C SER A 179 -5.83 -6.83 14.11
N MET A 180 -5.42 -6.68 12.85
CA MET A 180 -4.12 -7.13 12.35
C MET A 180 -3.24 -5.96 11.88
N PRO A 181 -1.92 -6.01 12.17
CA PRO A 181 -0.99 -4.91 11.92
C PRO A 181 -0.68 -4.69 10.43
N GLY A 182 -1.08 -5.59 9.54
CA GLY A 182 -0.75 -5.52 8.12
C GLY A 182 -1.58 -6.47 7.27
N THR A 183 -1.59 -6.25 5.95
CA THR A 183 -2.30 -7.14 5.01
C THR A 183 -1.73 -8.56 5.04
N ALA A 184 -0.41 -8.70 5.14
CA ALA A 184 0.25 -10.00 5.29
C ALA A 184 -0.19 -10.73 6.58
N ALA A 185 -0.42 -10.01 7.68
CA ALA A 185 -0.89 -10.61 8.93
C ALA A 185 -2.33 -11.13 8.81
N VAL A 186 -3.22 -10.39 8.12
CA VAL A 186 -4.58 -10.87 7.81
C VAL A 186 -4.53 -12.16 7.00
N VAL A 187 -3.76 -12.18 5.90
CA VAL A 187 -3.65 -13.37 5.03
C VAL A 187 -3.08 -14.56 5.80
N ASN A 188 -2.02 -14.36 6.59
CA ASN A 188 -1.43 -15.42 7.39
C ASN A 188 -2.39 -15.99 8.43
N ALA A 189 -3.23 -15.15 9.04
CA ALA A 189 -4.27 -15.59 9.96
C ALA A 189 -5.34 -16.41 9.22
N VAL A 190 -5.83 -15.91 8.09
CA VAL A 190 -6.85 -16.60 7.28
C VAL A 190 -6.37 -17.94 6.74
N ALA A 191 -5.11 -18.02 6.32
CA ALA A 191 -4.49 -19.26 5.83
C ALA A 191 -4.45 -20.36 6.90
N LYS A 192 -4.35 -20.00 8.19
CA LYS A 192 -4.26 -20.94 9.32
C LYS A 192 -5.61 -21.26 9.95
N ASP A 193 -6.60 -20.41 9.76
CA ASP A 193 -7.91 -20.53 10.40
C ASP A 193 -9.00 -20.84 9.37
N LYS A 194 -9.44 -22.10 9.35
CA LYS A 194 -10.42 -22.63 8.38
C LYS A 194 -11.78 -21.94 8.45
N LEU A 195 -12.13 -21.37 9.59
CA LEU A 195 -13.45 -20.76 9.85
C LEU A 195 -13.40 -19.23 9.77
N SER A 196 -12.35 -18.69 9.17
CA SER A 196 -12.13 -17.25 9.15
C SER A 196 -12.45 -16.56 7.83
N ILE A 197 -12.60 -15.25 7.94
CA ILE A 197 -12.71 -14.29 6.85
C ILE A 197 -11.75 -13.13 7.11
N GLY A 198 -11.14 -12.62 6.04
CA GLY A 198 -10.31 -11.41 6.08
C GLY A 198 -10.52 -10.55 4.84
N TYR A 199 -9.92 -9.37 4.81
CA TYR A 199 -9.89 -8.52 3.62
C TYR A 199 -8.52 -7.85 3.42
N GLY A 200 -8.21 -7.50 2.16
CA GLY A 200 -6.93 -6.86 1.81
C GLY A 200 -6.71 -6.73 0.30
N GLY A 201 -5.55 -6.20 -0.09
CA GLY A 201 -5.24 -6.00 -1.52
C GLY A 201 -5.05 -7.31 -2.28
N ALA A 202 -5.47 -7.36 -3.55
CA ALA A 202 -5.42 -8.57 -4.37
C ALA A 202 -4.02 -9.22 -4.45
N ALA A 203 -2.95 -8.42 -4.41
CA ALA A 203 -1.56 -8.87 -4.45
C ALA A 203 -1.10 -9.82 -3.32
N TYR A 204 -1.89 -9.99 -2.26
CA TYR A 204 -1.48 -10.75 -1.07
C TYR A 204 -2.08 -12.16 -0.98
N ALA A 205 -2.82 -12.64 -1.98
CA ALA A 205 -3.67 -13.84 -1.86
C ALA A 205 -2.95 -15.21 -1.81
N LYS A 206 -1.64 -15.26 -1.54
CA LYS A 206 -0.91 -16.54 -1.46
C LYS A 206 -1.32 -17.31 -0.20
N GLY A 207 -1.78 -18.56 -0.37
CA GLY A 207 -2.19 -19.45 0.72
C GLY A 207 -3.61 -19.20 1.24
N VAL A 208 -4.40 -18.41 0.51
CA VAL A 208 -5.82 -18.16 0.76
C VAL A 208 -6.54 -18.19 -0.60
N LYS A 209 -7.87 -18.28 -0.58
CA LYS A 209 -8.68 -18.09 -1.80
C LYS A 209 -9.45 -16.78 -1.74
N PHE A 210 -9.76 -16.22 -2.91
CA PHE A 210 -10.70 -15.11 -3.01
C PHE A 210 -12.13 -15.62 -2.84
N CYS A 211 -12.91 -14.93 -2.02
CA CYS A 211 -14.36 -15.05 -2.08
C CYS A 211 -14.86 -14.27 -3.30
N LYS A 212 -15.70 -14.88 -4.14
CA LYS A 212 -16.41 -14.13 -5.17
C LYS A 212 -17.37 -13.16 -4.51
N VAL A 213 -17.42 -11.92 -5.01
CA VAL A 213 -18.27 -10.88 -4.43
C VAL A 213 -19.42 -10.57 -5.38
N LYS A 214 -20.64 -10.59 -4.85
CA LYS A 214 -21.84 -10.11 -5.54
C LYS A 214 -22.16 -8.69 -5.09
N LYS A 215 -22.63 -7.86 -6.03
CA LYS A 215 -23.14 -6.52 -5.70
C LYS A 215 -24.36 -6.59 -4.78
N ASP A 216 -25.29 -7.50 -5.06
CA ASP A 216 -26.48 -7.83 -4.28
C ASP A 216 -26.82 -9.32 -4.40
N ALA A 217 -27.91 -9.78 -3.77
CA ALA A 217 -28.29 -11.19 -3.76
C ALA A 217 -28.58 -11.77 -5.16
N SER A 218 -29.10 -10.94 -6.08
CA SER A 218 -29.46 -11.31 -7.45
C SER A 218 -28.33 -11.19 -8.47
N SER A 219 -27.25 -10.49 -8.11
CA SER A 219 -26.13 -10.24 -9.01
C SER A 219 -25.22 -11.45 -9.18
N GLU A 220 -24.55 -11.50 -10.33
CA GLU A 220 -23.44 -12.42 -10.58
C GLU A 220 -22.28 -12.15 -9.59
N ALA A 221 -21.53 -13.20 -9.28
CA ALA A 221 -20.41 -13.14 -8.33
C ALA A 221 -19.08 -13.09 -9.09
N PHE A 222 -18.27 -12.07 -8.81
CA PHE A 222 -17.00 -11.85 -9.50
C PHE A 222 -15.81 -12.04 -8.56
N GLU A 223 -14.72 -12.57 -9.11
CA GLU A 223 -13.40 -12.51 -8.48
C GLU A 223 -12.71 -11.17 -8.77
N PRO A 224 -11.75 -10.75 -7.93
CA PRO A 224 -11.00 -9.50 -8.11
C PRO A 224 -9.92 -9.66 -9.20
N THR A 225 -10.31 -10.02 -10.42
CA THR A 225 -9.40 -10.14 -11.57
C THR A 225 -9.21 -8.80 -12.26
N GLU A 226 -8.16 -8.67 -13.08
CA GLU A 226 -7.91 -7.45 -13.85
C GLU A 226 -9.10 -7.08 -14.73
N ALA A 227 -9.65 -8.07 -15.44
CA ALA A 227 -10.81 -7.88 -16.31
C ALA A 227 -12.02 -7.35 -15.53
N ASN A 228 -12.38 -7.99 -14.42
CA ASN A 228 -13.55 -7.62 -13.62
C ASN A 228 -13.37 -6.27 -12.92
N VAL A 229 -12.15 -5.92 -12.51
CA VAL A 229 -11.86 -4.62 -11.90
C VAL A 229 -11.83 -3.51 -12.95
N LYS A 230 -11.38 -3.78 -14.17
CA LYS A 230 -11.39 -2.81 -15.28
C LYS A 230 -12.80 -2.55 -15.80
N SER A 231 -13.63 -3.58 -15.94
CA SER A 231 -15.02 -3.45 -16.39
C SER A 231 -15.94 -2.82 -15.34
N GLY A 232 -15.60 -2.98 -14.05
CA GLY A 232 -16.43 -2.54 -12.92
C GLY A 232 -17.38 -3.62 -12.40
N ASP A 233 -17.29 -4.84 -12.93
CA ASP A 233 -18.10 -5.98 -12.49
C ASP A 233 -17.72 -6.42 -11.06
N TYR A 234 -16.43 -6.34 -10.70
CA TYR A 234 -16.01 -6.55 -9.32
C TYR A 234 -16.36 -5.32 -8.46
N PRO A 235 -17.23 -5.47 -7.44
CA PRO A 235 -17.88 -4.32 -6.83
C PRO A 235 -17.00 -3.55 -5.83
N ILE A 236 -15.86 -4.11 -5.41
CA ILE A 236 -14.97 -3.47 -4.42
C ILE A 236 -13.62 -3.15 -5.07
N SER A 237 -13.57 -2.09 -5.86
CA SER A 237 -12.32 -1.62 -6.48
C SER A 237 -11.94 -0.23 -6.00
N ARG A 238 -10.64 0.07 -6.00
CA ARG A 238 -10.10 1.38 -5.61
C ARG A 238 -8.82 1.70 -6.35
N TYR A 239 -8.44 2.97 -6.36
CA TYR A 239 -7.07 3.36 -6.70
C TYR A 239 -6.15 3.21 -5.49
N LEU A 240 -4.88 2.92 -5.81
CA LEU A 240 -3.74 3.06 -4.92
C LEU A 240 -2.99 4.34 -5.31
N TYR A 241 -2.56 5.08 -4.30
CA TYR A 241 -2.07 6.44 -4.44
C TYR A 241 -0.64 6.56 -3.91
N MET A 242 0.14 7.39 -4.58
CA MET A 242 1.31 8.06 -4.02
C MET A 242 0.98 9.53 -3.78
N TYR A 243 1.40 10.05 -2.63
CA TYR A 243 1.31 11.45 -2.29
C TYR A 243 2.69 12.04 -2.01
N VAL A 244 2.95 13.20 -2.59
CA VAL A 244 4.13 14.03 -2.30
C VAL A 244 3.68 15.42 -1.85
N ARG A 245 4.50 16.13 -1.06
CA ARG A 245 4.12 17.46 -0.52
C ARG A 245 3.91 18.49 -1.63
N SER A 246 4.80 18.53 -2.61
CA SER A 246 4.82 19.50 -3.71
C SER A 246 5.10 18.79 -5.02
N ARG A 247 5.00 19.51 -6.15
CA ARG A 247 5.40 19.00 -7.47
C ARG A 247 6.82 18.42 -7.37
N PRO A 248 7.03 17.14 -7.70
CA PRO A 248 8.34 16.50 -7.55
C PRO A 248 9.33 17.06 -8.57
N THR A 249 10.60 17.10 -8.18
CA THR A 249 11.74 17.54 -9.01
C THR A 249 12.93 16.59 -8.81
N GLY A 250 13.90 16.61 -9.73
CA GLY A 250 15.12 15.79 -9.64
C GLY A 250 14.82 14.30 -9.48
N ALA A 251 15.62 13.61 -8.66
CA ALA A 251 15.53 12.17 -8.43
C ALA A 251 14.13 11.69 -7.99
N LEU A 252 13.41 12.51 -7.20
CA LEU A 252 12.03 12.17 -6.80
C LEU A 252 11.07 12.14 -8.00
N LYS A 253 11.22 13.08 -8.93
CA LYS A 253 10.42 13.13 -10.15
C LYS A 253 10.76 11.96 -11.06
N GLU A 254 12.05 11.69 -11.27
CA GLU A 254 12.52 10.58 -12.10
C GLU A 254 11.98 9.23 -11.61
N TYR A 255 12.01 8.99 -10.29
CA TYR A 255 11.46 7.78 -9.70
C TYR A 255 9.95 7.66 -9.92
N ILE A 256 9.19 8.73 -9.68
CA ILE A 256 7.73 8.73 -9.88
C ILE A 256 7.36 8.55 -11.37
N ASP A 257 8.06 9.23 -12.27
CA ASP A 257 7.83 9.09 -13.71
C ASP A 257 8.16 7.68 -14.18
N TRP A 258 9.23 7.07 -13.67
CA TRP A 258 9.55 5.68 -13.95
C TRP A 258 8.48 4.71 -13.43
N ILE A 259 7.92 4.92 -12.23
CA ILE A 259 6.79 4.13 -11.69
C ILE A 259 5.58 4.18 -12.64
N LEU A 260 5.34 5.33 -13.28
CA LEU A 260 4.25 5.55 -14.22
C LEU A 260 4.58 5.14 -15.66
N SER A 261 5.83 4.77 -15.94
CA SER A 261 6.29 4.27 -17.24
C SER A 261 5.78 2.84 -17.51
N ALA A 262 5.96 2.36 -18.74
CA ALA A 262 5.62 0.98 -19.11
C ALA A 262 6.36 -0.07 -18.25
N GLU A 263 7.59 0.22 -17.83
CA GLU A 263 8.37 -0.68 -16.98
C GLU A 263 7.81 -0.72 -15.54
N GLY A 264 7.59 0.45 -14.94
CA GLY A 264 7.01 0.55 -13.60
C GLY A 264 5.61 -0.04 -13.52
N GLN A 265 4.79 0.16 -14.56
CA GLN A 265 3.44 -0.42 -14.66
C GLN A 265 3.45 -1.93 -14.94
N ARG A 266 4.50 -2.49 -15.55
CA ARG A 266 4.64 -3.95 -15.66
C ARG A 266 4.73 -4.61 -14.28
N ILE A 267 5.48 -3.99 -13.36
CA ILE A 267 5.62 -4.48 -11.98
C ILE A 267 4.28 -4.47 -11.23
N VAL A 268 3.37 -3.54 -11.55
CA VAL A 268 2.02 -3.52 -10.97
C VAL A 268 1.29 -4.84 -11.23
N ASN A 269 1.33 -5.31 -12.48
CA ASN A 269 0.74 -6.60 -12.88
C ASN A 269 1.48 -7.78 -12.23
N GLU A 270 2.81 -7.79 -12.26
CA GLU A 270 3.62 -8.87 -11.68
C GLU A 270 3.35 -9.08 -10.18
N VAL A 271 3.05 -8.00 -9.45
CA VAL A 271 2.70 -8.06 -8.03
C VAL A 271 1.25 -8.49 -7.79
N GLY A 272 0.37 -8.37 -8.79
CA GLY A 272 -1.05 -8.75 -8.68
C GLY A 272 -2.00 -7.58 -8.42
N TYR A 273 -1.60 -6.36 -8.79
CA TYR A 273 -2.48 -5.20 -8.92
C TYR A 273 -2.69 -4.86 -10.40
N PHE A 274 -3.47 -3.83 -10.71
CA PHE A 274 -3.82 -3.48 -12.09
C PHE A 274 -3.31 -2.08 -12.48
N PRO A 275 -2.72 -1.91 -13.68
CA PRO A 275 -2.22 -0.63 -14.16
C PRO A 275 -3.28 0.48 -14.20
N VAL A 276 -2.83 1.73 -14.08
CA VAL A 276 -3.71 2.90 -14.18
C VAL A 276 -4.05 3.31 -15.61
N LYS A 277 -3.31 2.79 -16.60
CA LYS A 277 -3.48 3.03 -18.04
C LYS A 277 -3.57 1.70 -18.76
#